data_AF-A0A7Y8FA81-F1
#
_entry.id   AF-A0A7Y8FA81-F1
#
_cell.length_a   1.000
_cell.length_b   1.000
_cell.length_c   1.000
_cell.angle_alpha   90.00
_cell.angle_beta   90.00
_cell.angle_gamma   90.00
#
_symmetry.space_group_name_H-M   'P 1'
#
loop_
_entity.id
_entity.type
_entity.pdbx_description
1 polymer ?
#
loop_
_entity_poly.entity_id
_entity_poly.type
_entity_poly.pdbx_seq_one_letter_code
_entity_poly.pdbx_strand_id
1 'polypeptide(L)'
;MLRIAACSLLALLASQPALAEQTFQCGNATVTISIDTTSPLRSIEGVDVMLRVDQGPRSTLLRYSNIDFIGGDCDTDARGNPIIVYQAICGGSGCYDLSNWGLIDPVNLQALLAPADDSLVPATRLLGHPPVLKVPKMSLSTEAHRLGLPTP
;
A
#
# COMPACT_ATOMS: atom_id res chain seq x y z
N MET A 1 -23.81 55.86 5.62
CA MET A 1 -22.77 55.80 4.56
C MET A 1 -21.91 54.58 4.82
N LEU A 2 -21.88 53.68 3.84
CA LEU A 2 -21.37 52.31 3.88
C LEU A 2 -19.83 52.34 3.72
N ARG A 3 -19.07 51.69 4.63
CA ARG A 3 -17.65 51.38 4.40
C ARG A 3 -17.53 49.86 4.22
N ILE A 4 -17.36 49.46 2.97
CA ILE A 4 -17.21 48.08 2.53
C ILE A 4 -15.80 47.60 2.91
N ALA A 5 -15.76 46.40 3.47
CA ALA A 5 -14.57 45.67 3.89
C ALA A 5 -13.69 45.26 2.69
N ALA A 6 -12.38 45.17 2.93
CA ALA A 6 -11.48 44.42 2.06
C ALA A 6 -10.37 43.76 2.92
N CYS A 7 -10.77 42.78 3.73
CA CYS A 7 -9.82 41.79 4.24
C CYS A 7 -9.67 40.71 3.16
N SER A 8 -8.69 40.89 2.28
CA SER A 8 -8.26 39.84 1.35
C SER A 8 -7.55 38.74 2.14
N LEU A 9 -8.29 37.71 2.57
CA LEU A 9 -7.71 36.44 2.96
C LEU A 9 -7.17 35.78 1.68
N LEU A 10 -5.87 35.93 1.45
CA LEU A 10 -5.13 35.09 0.51
C LEU A 10 -5.13 33.67 1.09
N ALA A 11 -6.08 32.84 0.65
CA ALA A 11 -6.03 31.41 0.88
C ALA A 11 -4.82 30.86 0.12
N LEU A 12 -3.70 30.66 0.82
CA LEU A 12 -2.65 29.78 0.33
C LEU A 12 -3.26 28.39 0.21
N LEU A 13 -3.67 28.04 -1.01
CA LEU A 13 -3.84 26.66 -1.43
C LEU A 13 -2.45 26.02 -1.35
N ALA A 14 -2.12 25.50 -0.16
CA ALA A 14 -1.04 24.55 -0.01
C ALA A 14 -1.46 23.31 -0.82
N SER A 15 -1.00 23.25 -2.07
CA SER A 15 -0.93 22.01 -2.83
C SER A 15 -0.07 21.06 -2.02
N GLN A 16 -0.70 20.25 -1.16
CA GLN A 16 -0.03 19.18 -0.46
C GLN A 16 0.52 18.25 -1.55
N PRO A 17 1.83 17.97 -1.58
CA PRO A 17 2.34 16.94 -2.46
C PRO A 17 1.62 15.64 -2.10
N ALA A 18 0.90 15.06 -3.07
CA ALA A 18 0.35 13.72 -2.93
C ALA A 18 1.51 12.78 -2.61
N LEU A 19 1.41 12.08 -1.48
CA LEU A 19 2.52 11.32 -0.89
C LEU A 19 2.98 10.19 -1.83
N ALA A 20 4.30 10.08 -1.95
CA ALA A 20 5.10 9.07 -2.66
C ALA A 20 5.03 7.66 -2.05
N GLU A 21 3.92 7.36 -1.39
CA GLU A 21 3.87 6.38 -0.33
C GLU A 21 2.41 6.19 0.06
N GLN A 22 1.96 4.94 0.14
CA GLN A 22 0.69 4.65 0.77
C GLN A 22 0.94 4.35 2.25
N THR A 23 0.49 5.23 3.13
CA THR A 23 0.60 5.05 4.58
C THR A 23 -0.78 5.03 5.24
N PHE A 24 -1.01 4.04 6.10
CA PHE A 24 -2.26 3.87 6.84
C PHE A 24 -2.05 3.22 8.20
N GLN A 25 -3.03 3.36 9.09
CA GLN A 25 -3.01 2.75 10.43
C GLN A 25 -3.83 1.46 10.44
N CYS A 26 -3.37 0.45 11.16
CA CYS A 26 -4.15 -0.76 11.43
C CYS A 26 -3.93 -1.26 12.85
N GLY A 27 -4.95 -1.11 13.70
CA GLY A 27 -4.78 -1.27 15.14
C GLY A 27 -3.74 -0.28 15.68
N ASN A 28 -2.69 -0.79 16.32
CA ASN A 28 -1.57 0.01 16.83
C ASN A 28 -0.35 0.02 15.91
N ALA A 29 -0.48 -0.49 14.68
CA ALA A 29 0.61 -0.55 13.71
C ALA A 29 0.43 0.51 12.61
N THR A 30 1.53 1.09 12.17
CA THR A 30 1.61 1.94 10.99
C THR A 30 2.12 1.11 9.82
N VAL A 31 1.39 1.12 8.71
CA VAL A 31 1.79 0.45 7.48
C VAL A 31 2.24 1.50 6.47
N THR A 32 3.35 1.23 5.81
CA THR A 32 3.95 2.07 4.77
C THR A 32 4.27 1.19 3.56
N ILE A 33 3.71 1.54 2.40
CA ILE A 33 4.00 0.92 1.11
C ILE A 33 4.69 1.96 0.23
N SER A 34 5.91 1.66 -0.21
CA SER A 34 6.74 2.57 -1.01
C SER A 34 7.62 1.82 -1.99
N ILE A 35 8.13 2.51 -3.00
CA ILE A 35 9.17 1.98 -3.88
C ILE A 35 10.50 1.89 -3.11
N ASP A 36 11.19 0.77 -3.24
CA ASP A 36 12.56 0.59 -2.77
C ASP A 36 13.52 1.37 -3.67
N THR A 37 13.98 2.53 -3.18
CA THR A 37 14.94 3.37 -3.88
C THR A 37 16.39 3.09 -3.45
N THR A 38 16.65 1.98 -2.72
CA THR A 38 17.98 1.67 -2.21
C THR A 38 18.93 1.32 -3.35
N SER A 39 20.07 2.02 -3.44
CA SER A 39 21.08 1.78 -4.47
C SER A 39 22.08 0.69 -4.05
N PRO A 40 22.50 -0.22 -4.94
CA PRO A 40 22.05 -0.35 -6.34
C PRO A 40 20.63 -0.90 -6.43
N LEU A 41 19.86 -0.40 -7.41
CA LEU A 41 18.54 -0.97 -7.74
C LEU A 41 18.72 -2.46 -8.07
N ARG A 42 17.86 -3.31 -7.49
CA ARG A 42 18.00 -4.76 -7.60
C ARG A 42 17.42 -5.34 -8.88
N SER A 43 16.46 -4.64 -9.50
CA SER A 43 15.86 -5.02 -10.77
C SER A 43 16.18 -3.99 -11.84
N ILE A 44 16.51 -4.50 -13.03
CA ILE A 44 16.67 -3.71 -14.27
C ILE A 44 15.39 -3.69 -15.09
N GLU A 45 14.41 -4.54 -14.75
CA GLU A 45 13.15 -4.73 -15.47
C GLU A 45 11.96 -4.10 -14.75
N GLY A 46 12.18 -3.48 -13.58
CA GLY A 46 11.13 -2.90 -12.75
C GLY A 46 11.65 -2.33 -11.45
N VAL A 47 10.75 -1.81 -10.63
CA VAL A 47 11.04 -1.31 -9.28
C VAL A 47 10.62 -2.33 -8.23
N ASP A 48 11.43 -2.45 -7.19
CA ASP A 48 11.05 -3.22 -6.00
C ASP A 48 10.14 -2.36 -5.12
N VAL A 49 9.22 -3.01 -4.41
CA VAL A 49 8.34 -2.37 -3.43
C VAL A 49 8.65 -2.87 -2.05
N MET A 50 8.65 -1.96 -1.10
CA MET A 50 8.72 -2.22 0.33
C MET A 50 7.33 -2.05 0.96
N LEU A 51 6.86 -3.09 1.63
CA LEU A 51 5.74 -3.02 2.57
C LEU A 51 6.32 -3.15 3.98
N ARG A 52 6.34 -2.03 4.69
CA ARG A 52 6.82 -1.92 6.06
C ARG A 52 5.63 -1.83 7.01
N VAL A 53 5.70 -2.56 8.12
CA VAL A 53 4.75 -2.46 9.22
C VAL A 53 5.52 -2.19 10.50
N ASP A 54 5.29 -1.03 11.09
CA ASP A 54 5.90 -0.59 12.34
C ASP A 54 4.89 -0.65 13.49
N GLN A 55 5.32 -1.17 14.63
CA GLN A 55 4.54 -1.16 15.88
C GLN A 55 5.48 -0.88 17.06
N GLY A 56 5.49 0.38 17.51
CA GLY A 56 6.44 0.84 18.52
C GLY A 56 7.88 0.66 18.02
N PRO A 57 8.76 -0.03 18.78
CA PRO A 57 10.16 -0.24 18.37
C PRO A 57 10.35 -1.42 17.40
N ARG A 58 9.27 -2.17 17.07
CA ARG A 58 9.34 -3.37 16.25
C ARG A 58 8.87 -3.05 14.83
N SER A 59 9.49 -3.70 13.86
CA SER A 59 9.13 -3.57 12.45
C SER A 59 9.22 -4.91 11.73
N THR A 60 8.31 -5.16 10.79
CA THR A 60 8.49 -6.16 9.73
C THR A 60 8.54 -5.47 8.38
N LEU A 61 9.27 -6.08 7.44
CA LEU A 61 9.46 -5.55 6.11
C LEU A 61 9.35 -6.69 5.11
N LEU A 62 8.40 -6.56 4.19
CA LEU A 62 8.26 -7.43 3.03
C LEU A 62 8.71 -6.67 1.79
N ARG A 63 9.36 -7.37 0.86
CA ARG A 63 9.78 -6.81 -0.42
C ARG A 63 9.16 -7.61 -1.55
N TYR A 64 8.67 -6.91 -2.56
CA TYR A 64 8.07 -7.50 -3.76
C TYR A 64 8.76 -6.97 -5.00
N SER A 65 8.98 -7.85 -5.96
CA SER A 65 9.46 -7.55 -7.30
C SER A 65 8.48 -8.14 -8.32
N ASN A 66 8.59 -7.72 -9.58
CA ASN A 66 7.79 -8.25 -10.70
C ASN A 66 6.28 -8.11 -10.51
N ILE A 67 5.85 -7.02 -9.87
CA ILE A 67 4.47 -6.60 -9.75
C ILE A 67 4.30 -5.23 -10.43
N ASP A 68 3.07 -4.90 -10.81
CA ASP A 68 2.74 -3.63 -11.49
C ASP A 68 1.89 -2.71 -10.61
N PHE A 69 1.09 -3.31 -9.71
CA PHE A 69 0.26 -2.57 -8.77
C PHE A 69 0.29 -3.19 -7.39
N ILE A 70 0.25 -2.33 -6.38
CA ILE A 70 0.12 -2.75 -4.98
C ILE A 70 -0.81 -1.79 -4.23
N GLY A 71 -1.61 -2.32 -3.31
CA GLY A 71 -2.34 -1.49 -2.37
C GLY A 71 -2.59 -2.22 -1.07
N GLY A 72 -2.70 -1.47 0.02
CA GLY A 72 -3.03 -1.99 1.34
C GLY A 72 -4.20 -1.27 2.00
N ASP A 73 -4.81 -1.92 2.97
CA ASP A 73 -5.82 -1.32 3.85
C ASP A 73 -5.82 -2.04 5.21
N CYS A 74 -6.55 -1.48 6.18
CA CYS A 74 -6.89 -2.17 7.41
C CYS A 74 -8.29 -2.77 7.31
N ASP A 75 -8.37 -4.06 7.60
CA ASP A 75 -9.61 -4.83 7.66
C ASP A 75 -9.73 -5.51 9.04
N THR A 76 -10.78 -6.30 9.22
CA THR A 76 -10.99 -7.07 10.46
C THR A 76 -11.19 -8.56 10.17
N ASP A 77 -10.67 -9.42 11.04
CA ASP A 77 -11.01 -10.86 11.00
C ASP A 77 -12.44 -11.10 11.53
N ALA A 78 -12.90 -12.36 11.44
CA ALA A 78 -14.22 -12.79 11.90
C ALA A 78 -14.45 -12.57 13.42
N ARG A 79 -13.39 -12.29 14.18
CA ARG A 79 -13.42 -12.00 15.62
C ARG A 79 -13.33 -10.51 15.91
N GLY A 80 -13.28 -9.66 14.88
CA GLY A 80 -13.15 -8.21 15.00
C GLY A 80 -11.73 -7.72 15.26
N ASN A 81 -10.71 -8.58 15.13
CA ASN A 81 -9.32 -8.16 15.29
C ASN A 81 -8.83 -7.44 14.03
N PRO A 82 -8.06 -6.35 14.16
CA PRO A 82 -7.50 -5.66 13.00
C PRO A 82 -6.50 -6.58 12.26
N ILE A 83 -6.61 -6.63 10.94
CA ILE A 83 -5.71 -7.35 10.04
C ILE A 83 -5.31 -6.40 8.92
N ILE A 84 -4.01 -6.35 8.63
CA ILE A 84 -3.51 -5.63 7.47
C ILE A 84 -3.77 -6.49 6.25
N VAL A 85 -4.54 -5.96 5.31
CA VAL A 85 -4.83 -6.60 4.02
C VAL A 85 -4.06 -5.86 2.94
N TYR A 86 -3.49 -6.57 1.99
CA TYR A 86 -2.86 -5.96 0.82
C TYR A 86 -3.01 -6.85 -0.40
N GLN A 87 -2.98 -6.23 -1.57
CA GLN A 87 -3.04 -6.91 -2.84
C GLN A 87 -1.86 -6.45 -3.70
N ALA A 88 -1.10 -7.40 -4.24
CA ALA A 88 0.08 -7.13 -5.07
C ALA A 88 -0.07 -7.90 -6.39
N ILE A 89 -0.35 -7.21 -7.48
CA ILE A 89 -0.69 -7.83 -8.77
C ILE A 89 0.31 -7.45 -9.85
N CYS A 90 0.54 -8.36 -10.80
CA CYS A 90 1.08 -8.00 -12.11
C CYS A 90 -0.07 -7.66 -13.08
N GLY A 91 0.19 -6.82 -14.07
CA GLY A 91 -0.75 -6.19 -15.00
C GLY A 91 -0.61 -6.67 -16.45
N GLY A 92 0.17 -7.73 -16.69
CA GLY A 92 0.30 -8.37 -18.00
C GLY A 92 -0.86 -9.31 -18.33
N SER A 93 -1.04 -9.65 -19.61
CA SER A 93 -2.14 -10.51 -20.12
C SER A 93 -2.14 -11.97 -19.60
N GLY A 94 -1.18 -12.35 -18.76
CA GLY A 94 -1.11 -13.66 -18.08
C GLY A 94 -1.32 -13.58 -16.56
N CYS A 95 -1.61 -12.41 -16.01
CA CYS A 95 -1.69 -12.18 -14.57
C CYS A 95 -3.10 -12.39 -14.03
N TYR A 96 -3.22 -13.11 -12.92
CA TYR A 96 -4.50 -13.33 -12.23
C TYR A 96 -4.85 -12.12 -11.35
N ASP A 97 -5.63 -11.20 -11.90
CA ASP A 97 -5.97 -9.89 -11.32
C ASP A 97 -6.96 -9.93 -10.15
N LEU A 98 -7.78 -10.98 -10.05
CA LEU A 98 -8.77 -11.17 -8.97
C LEU A 98 -8.19 -11.81 -7.68
N SER A 99 -6.92 -12.23 -7.69
CA SER A 99 -6.26 -12.91 -6.57
C SER A 99 -5.08 -12.09 -6.03
N ASN A 100 -4.03 -12.75 -5.51
CA ASN A 100 -2.80 -12.10 -5.02
C ASN A 100 -2.99 -11.21 -3.79
N TRP A 101 -3.69 -11.76 -2.81
CA TRP A 101 -3.94 -11.19 -1.49
C TRP A 101 -2.92 -11.64 -0.46
N GLY A 102 -2.41 -10.70 0.31
CA GLY A 102 -1.61 -10.96 1.49
C GLY A 102 -2.25 -10.42 2.75
N LEU A 103 -1.93 -11.05 3.88
CA LEU A 103 -2.45 -10.71 5.21
C LEU A 103 -1.30 -10.63 6.21
N ILE A 104 -1.27 -9.59 7.04
CA ILE A 104 -0.31 -9.43 8.13
C ILE A 104 -1.08 -9.18 9.44
N ASP A 105 -0.67 -9.88 10.49
CA ASP A 105 -1.10 -9.57 11.86
C ASP A 105 -0.34 -8.32 12.36
N PRO A 106 -1.04 -7.19 12.62
CA PRO A 106 -0.41 -5.96 13.06
C PRO A 106 0.15 -6.02 14.50
N VAL A 107 -0.26 -7.00 15.32
CA VAL A 107 0.17 -7.15 16.72
C VAL A 107 1.46 -7.96 16.82
N ASN A 108 1.56 -9.02 16.00
CA ASN A 108 2.73 -9.90 15.98
C ASN A 108 3.71 -9.58 14.86
N LEU A 109 3.35 -8.66 13.95
CA LEU A 109 4.12 -8.29 12.76
C LEU A 109 4.43 -9.51 11.87
N GLN A 110 3.54 -10.49 11.88
CA GLN A 110 3.68 -11.75 11.18
C GLN A 110 2.89 -11.73 9.88
N ALA A 111 3.53 -12.08 8.77
CA ALA A 111 2.82 -12.38 7.53
C ALA A 111 2.05 -13.70 7.70
N LEU A 112 0.72 -13.61 7.70
CA LEU A 112 -0.19 -14.75 7.80
C LEU A 112 -0.42 -15.42 6.44
N LEU A 113 -0.38 -14.61 5.39
CA LEU A 113 -0.56 -15.04 4.01
C LEU A 113 0.26 -14.13 3.09
N ALA A 114 0.94 -14.72 2.12
CA ALA A 114 1.61 -13.99 1.04
C ALA A 114 0.71 -13.96 -0.22
N PRO A 115 0.78 -12.89 -1.03
CA PRO A 115 0.13 -12.85 -2.34
C PRO A 115 0.52 -14.05 -3.21
N ALA A 116 -0.50 -14.72 -3.75
CA ALA A 116 -0.36 -15.78 -4.74
C ALA A 116 -1.65 -15.90 -5.57
N ASP A 117 -1.59 -16.58 -6.72
CA ASP A 117 -2.74 -16.76 -7.62
C ASP A 117 -3.93 -17.48 -6.96
N ASP A 118 -3.69 -18.29 -5.94
CA ASP A 118 -4.72 -19.04 -5.20
C ASP A 118 -5.07 -18.42 -3.83
N SER A 119 -4.50 -17.26 -3.50
CA SER A 119 -4.57 -16.66 -2.16
C SER A 119 -5.94 -16.08 -1.78
N LEU A 120 -6.86 -15.87 -2.73
CA LEU A 120 -8.21 -15.34 -2.43
C LEU A 120 -9.00 -16.23 -1.45
N VAL A 121 -8.98 -17.55 -1.66
CA VAL A 121 -9.70 -18.51 -0.80
C VAL A 121 -9.13 -18.56 0.62
N PRO A 122 -7.82 -18.75 0.85
CA PRO A 122 -7.26 -18.71 2.20
C PRO A 122 -7.39 -17.32 2.85
N ALA A 123 -7.29 -16.22 2.09
CA ALA A 123 -7.54 -14.88 2.63
C ALA A 123 -8.98 -14.75 3.16
N THR A 124 -9.96 -15.17 2.35
CA THR A 124 -11.37 -15.18 2.74
C THR A 124 -11.62 -16.02 3.98
N ARG A 125 -10.93 -17.17 4.11
CA ARG A 125 -11.05 -18.04 5.29
C ARG A 125 -10.48 -17.38 6.55
N LEU A 126 -9.35 -16.69 6.43
CA LEU A 126 -8.69 -16.02 7.56
C LEU A 126 -9.49 -14.79 8.03
N LEU A 127 -10.07 -14.04 7.10
CA LEU A 127 -10.89 -12.87 7.42
C LEU A 127 -12.34 -13.23 7.81
N GLY A 128 -12.87 -14.34 7.30
CA GLY A 128 -14.29 -14.70 7.42
C GLY A 128 -15.19 -13.99 6.39
N HIS A 129 -14.62 -13.17 5.51
CA HIS A 129 -15.28 -12.54 4.37
C HIS A 129 -14.25 -12.26 3.27
N PRO A 130 -14.70 -11.98 2.03
CA PRO A 130 -13.79 -11.61 0.95
C PRO A 130 -12.97 -10.36 1.32
N PRO A 131 -11.65 -10.34 1.06
CA PRO A 131 -10.82 -9.16 1.29
C PRO A 131 -11.21 -8.03 0.33
N VAL A 132 -11.15 -6.79 0.82
CA VAL A 132 -11.44 -5.59 0.03
C VAL A 132 -10.42 -4.49 0.35
N LEU A 133 -9.96 -3.77 -0.68
CA LEU A 133 -9.21 -2.51 -0.51
C LEU A 133 -10.16 -1.34 -0.76
N LYS A 134 -10.27 -0.40 0.19
CA LYS A 134 -11.08 0.82 0.01
C LYS A 134 -10.31 1.89 -0.76
N VAL A 135 -8.98 1.84 -0.68
CA VAL A 135 -8.07 2.75 -1.37
C VAL A 135 -7.62 2.13 -2.71
N PRO A 136 -7.53 2.91 -3.80
CA PRO A 136 -6.96 2.43 -5.05
C PRO A 136 -5.54 1.91 -4.87
N LYS A 137 -5.18 0.89 -5.66
CA LYS A 137 -3.80 0.41 -5.73
C LYS A 137 -2.90 1.45 -6.39
N MET A 138 -1.67 1.57 -5.89
CA MET A 138 -0.58 2.34 -6.48
C MET A 138 -0.07 1.64 -7.74
N SER A 139 0.11 2.39 -8.83
CA SER A 139 0.84 1.94 -10.03
C SER A 139 2.33 2.16 -9.83
N LEU A 140 3.10 1.08 -9.96
CA LEU A 140 4.54 1.13 -9.70
C LEU A 140 5.32 1.81 -10.80
N SER A 141 4.94 1.64 -12.06
CA SER A 141 5.54 2.36 -13.19
C SER A 141 5.29 3.87 -13.09
N THR A 142 4.06 4.27 -12.77
CA THR A 142 3.70 5.69 -12.57
C THR A 142 4.54 6.31 -11.46
N GLU A 143 4.66 5.60 -10.34
CA GLU A 143 5.39 6.09 -9.17
C GLU A 143 6.91 6.09 -9.40
N ALA A 144 7.45 5.06 -10.05
CA ALA A 144 8.86 5.00 -10.44
C ALA A 144 9.25 6.15 -11.37
N HIS A 145 8.44 6.42 -12.39
CA HIS A 145 8.64 7.55 -13.29
C HIS A 145 8.60 8.89 -12.54
N ARG A 146 7.67 9.05 -11.59
CA ARG A 146 7.58 10.26 -10.74
C ARG A 146 8.83 10.45 -9.89
N LEU A 147 9.46 9.36 -9.44
CA LEU A 147 10.71 9.36 -8.67
C LEU A 147 11.97 9.50 -9.54
N GLY A 148 11.83 9.58 -10.87
CA GLY A 148 12.96 9.64 -11.79
C GLY A 148 13.77 8.34 -11.88
N LEU A 149 13.15 7.22 -11.51
CA LEU A 149 13.74 5.89 -11.63
C LEU A 149 13.53 5.34 -13.04
N PRO A 150 14.44 4.48 -13.54
CA PRO A 150 14.23 3.77 -14.79
C PRO A 150 12.98 2.91 -14.68
N THR A 151 12.03 3.13 -15.58
CA THR A 151 10.88 2.24 -15.81
C THR A 151 11.19 1.35 -17.01
N PRO A 152 10.75 0.09 -17.02
CA PRO A 152 10.70 -0.70 -18.26
C PRO A 152 9.87 -0.01 -19.35
#